data_AF-A0A918ZYD9-F1
#
_entry.id   AF-A0A918ZYD9-F1
#
_cell.length_a   1.000
_cell.length_b   1.000
_cell.length_c   1.000
_cell.angle_alpha   90.00
_cell.angle_beta   90.00
_cell.angle_gamma   90.00
#
_symmetry.space_group_name_H-M   'P 1'
#
loop_
_entity.id
_entity.type
_entity.pdbx_description
1 polymer ?
#
loop_
_entity_poly.entity_id
_entity_poly.type
_entity_poly.pdbx_seq_one_letter_code
_entity_poly.pdbx_strand_id
1 'polypeptide(L)'
;MRMGEFSRRTGVSQRLLRYYEEQGLLAPARRPSGYREYTEEDVTTVRGIRVLLAAGLNTATIAELLPCMVDDGGTLAPACSGMLPDLARERDRIDEAVAGLLAARARLDEIIDATVPEALAEPGTCHAAPVSSAP
;
A
#
# COMPACT_ATOMS: atom_id res chain seq x y z
N MET A 1 -5.05 27.40 0.05
CA MET A 1 -3.66 27.06 0.50
C MET A 1 -2.72 26.92 -0.69
N ARG A 2 -1.43 27.22 -0.54
CA ARG A 2 -0.42 26.98 -1.59
C ARG A 2 0.22 25.60 -1.47
N MET A 3 0.84 25.10 -2.54
CA MET A 3 1.47 23.77 -2.59
C MET A 3 2.41 23.46 -1.42
N GLY A 4 3.25 24.42 -1.00
CA GLY A 4 4.16 24.20 0.12
C GLY A 4 3.45 24.03 1.47
N GLU A 5 2.36 24.76 1.68
CA GLU A 5 1.52 24.63 2.88
C GLU A 5 0.73 23.32 2.84
N PHE A 6 0.12 23.02 1.69
CA PHE A 6 -0.64 21.80 1.46
C PHE A 6 0.20 20.54 1.65
N SER A 7 1.44 20.53 1.15
CA SER A 7 2.42 19.47 1.39
C SER A 7 2.72 19.24 2.87
N ARG A 8 2.90 20.32 3.65
CA ARG A 8 3.12 20.19 5.10
C ARG A 8 1.90 19.65 5.83
N ARG A 9 0.70 20.09 5.45
CA ARG A 9 -0.55 19.67 6.10
C ARG A 9 -0.93 18.23 5.81
N THR A 10 -0.71 17.77 4.58
CA THR A 10 -1.00 16.39 4.17
C THR A 10 0.13 15.40 4.54
N GLY A 11 1.32 15.93 4.84
CA GLY A 11 2.53 15.13 5.02
C GLY A 11 3.01 14.45 3.73
N VAL A 12 2.50 14.87 2.58
CA VAL A 12 2.83 14.31 1.26
C VAL A 12 3.82 15.24 0.57
N SER A 13 4.86 14.66 -0.04
CA SER A 13 5.85 15.45 -0.77
C SER A 13 5.20 16.17 -1.97
N GLN A 14 5.72 17.35 -2.32
CA GLN A 14 5.23 18.08 -3.49
C GLN A 14 5.39 17.30 -4.81
N ARG A 15 6.35 16.38 -4.88
CA ARG A 15 6.51 15.49 -6.04
C ARG A 15 5.32 14.53 -6.14
N LEU A 16 4.95 13.91 -5.03
CA LEU A 16 3.86 12.94 -4.99
C LEU A 16 2.49 13.61 -5.17
N LEU A 17 2.32 14.83 -4.64
CA LEU A 17 1.13 15.64 -4.90
C LEU A 17 0.96 16.01 -6.38
N ARG A 18 2.06 16.34 -7.08
CA ARG A 18 2.02 16.55 -8.55
C ARG A 18 1.65 15.28 -9.29
N TYR A 19 2.18 14.14 -8.85
CA TYR A 19 1.79 12.85 -9.40
C TYR A 19 0.30 12.57 -9.21
N TYR A 20 -0.28 12.88 -8.04
CA TYR A 20 -1.72 12.75 -7.83
C TYR A 20 -2.53 13.66 -8.77
N GLU A 21 -2.08 14.90 -9.02
CA GLU A 21 -2.69 15.76 -10.04
C GLU A 21 -2.60 15.16 -11.45
N GLU A 22 -1.44 14.61 -11.83
CA GLU A 22 -1.23 13.97 -13.14
C GLU A 22 -2.11 12.73 -13.33
N GLN A 23 -2.38 11.99 -12.26
CA GLN A 23 -3.29 10.83 -12.27
C GLN A 23 -4.77 11.22 -12.14
N GLY A 24 -5.09 12.52 -12.08
CA GLY A 24 -6.47 13.02 -11.93
C GLY A 24 -7.09 12.78 -10.55
N LEU A 25 -6.29 12.34 -9.56
CA LEU A 25 -6.72 12.09 -8.19
C LEU A 25 -6.93 13.38 -7.39
N LEU A 26 -6.31 14.48 -7.84
CA LEU A 26 -6.38 15.77 -7.20
C LEU A 26 -6.53 16.86 -8.26
N ALA A 27 -7.53 17.72 -8.11
CA ALA A 27 -7.83 18.78 -9.08
C ALA A 27 -7.93 20.13 -8.37
N PRO A 28 -6.79 20.76 -8.01
CA PRO A 28 -6.82 22.01 -7.27
C PRO A 28 -7.42 23.14 -8.10
N ALA A 29 -8.17 24.02 -7.44
CA ALA A 29 -8.69 25.22 -8.07
C ALA A 29 -7.55 26.11 -8.57
N ARG A 30 -7.81 26.85 -9.66
CA ARG A 30 -6.89 27.89 -10.15
C ARG A 30 -7.47 29.26 -9.86
N ARG A 31 -6.67 30.09 -9.21
CA ARG A 31 -7.00 31.51 -9.01
C ARG A 31 -6.98 32.25 -10.34
N PRO A 32 -7.65 33.40 -10.47
CA PRO A 32 -7.57 34.25 -11.68
C PRO A 32 -6.13 34.61 -12.07
N SER A 33 -5.22 34.68 -11.09
CA SER A 33 -3.78 34.88 -11.27
C SER A 33 -3.00 33.68 -11.85
N GLY A 34 -3.65 32.53 -12.09
CA GLY A 34 -3.03 31.31 -12.62
C GLY A 34 -2.39 30.37 -11.58
N TYR A 35 -2.26 30.80 -10.32
CA TYR A 35 -1.73 29.96 -9.24
C TYR A 35 -2.73 28.88 -8.78
N ARG A 36 -2.18 27.71 -8.41
CA ARG A 36 -2.94 26.62 -7.76
C ARG A 36 -3.32 27.01 -6.34
N GLU A 37 -4.54 26.68 -5.98
CA GLU A 37 -5.09 26.86 -4.64
C GLU A 37 -5.77 25.57 -4.19
N TYR A 38 -5.28 25.04 -3.07
CA TYR A 38 -5.82 23.84 -2.43
C TYR A 38 -6.78 24.22 -1.30
N THR A 39 -7.85 23.45 -1.14
CA THR A 39 -8.89 23.62 -0.12
C THR A 39 -8.73 22.61 1.02
N GLU A 40 -9.56 22.72 2.06
CA GLU A 40 -9.63 21.68 3.10
C GLU A 40 -10.17 20.35 2.56
N GLU A 41 -11.07 20.42 1.59
CA GLU A 41 -11.61 19.24 0.92
C GLU A 41 -10.49 18.46 0.22
N ASP A 42 -9.57 19.15 -0.43
CA ASP A 42 -8.38 18.54 -1.03
C ASP A 42 -7.51 17.79 0.00
N VAL A 43 -7.47 18.26 1.26
CA VAL A 43 -6.73 17.58 2.34
C VAL A 43 -7.42 16.26 2.67
N THR A 44 -8.75 16.25 2.75
CA THR A 44 -9.56 15.05 2.95
C THR A 44 -9.39 14.08 1.80
N THR A 45 -9.41 14.55 0.56
CA THR A 45 -9.13 13.74 -0.64
C THR A 45 -7.76 13.07 -0.56
N VAL A 46 -6.69 13.81 -0.21
CA VAL A 46 -5.35 13.25 -0.06
C VAL A 46 -5.27 12.22 1.07
N ARG A 47 -6.01 12.42 2.16
CA ARG A 47 -6.13 11.41 3.23
C ARG A 47 -6.78 10.13 2.70
N GLY A 48 -7.88 10.25 1.96
CA GLY A 48 -8.56 9.12 1.30
C GLY A 48 -7.64 8.34 0.37
N ILE A 49 -6.91 9.04 -0.51
CA ILE A 49 -5.92 8.45 -1.41
C ILE A 49 -4.90 7.61 -0.61
N ARG A 50 -4.38 8.15 0.50
CA ARG A 50 -3.37 7.44 1.31
C ARG A 50 -3.91 6.18 1.96
N VAL A 51 -5.16 6.21 2.46
CA VAL A 51 -5.81 5.03 3.06
C VAL A 51 -5.99 3.94 2.00
N LEU A 52 -6.47 4.31 0.81
CA LEU A 52 -6.69 3.34 -0.27
C LEU A 52 -5.38 2.77 -0.83
N LEU A 53 -4.34 3.59 -0.98
CA LEU A 53 -3.00 3.10 -1.34
C LEU A 53 -2.45 2.13 -0.28
N ALA A 54 -2.66 2.42 1.01
CA ALA A 54 -2.26 1.53 2.08
C ALA A 54 -3.04 0.21 2.09
N ALA A 55 -4.26 0.20 1.54
CA ALA A 55 -5.08 -0.99 1.33
C ALA A 55 -4.65 -1.81 0.10
N GLY A 56 -3.61 -1.39 -0.64
CA GLY A 56 -3.07 -2.12 -1.80
C GLY A 56 -3.65 -1.71 -3.15
N LEU A 57 -4.58 -0.75 -3.18
CA LEU A 57 -5.18 -0.30 -4.42
C LEU A 57 -4.22 0.55 -5.24
N ASN A 58 -4.25 0.38 -6.56
CA ASN A 58 -3.48 1.22 -7.47
C ASN A 58 -4.18 2.56 -7.72
N THR A 59 -3.45 3.54 -8.26
CA THR A 59 -3.99 4.89 -8.50
C THR A 59 -5.14 4.93 -9.49
N ALA A 60 -5.20 4.02 -10.46
CA ALA A 60 -6.30 3.97 -11.43
C ALA A 60 -7.62 3.58 -10.74
N THR A 61 -7.60 2.52 -9.94
CA THR A 61 -8.76 2.09 -9.13
C THR A 61 -9.16 3.17 -8.11
N ILE A 62 -8.18 3.86 -7.51
CA ILE A 62 -8.46 4.95 -6.58
C ILE A 62 -9.16 6.12 -7.27
N ALA A 63 -8.77 6.48 -8.51
CA ALA A 63 -9.40 7.57 -9.25
C ALA A 63 -10.89 7.30 -9.51
N GLU A 64 -11.26 6.04 -9.74
CA GLU A 64 -12.64 5.61 -9.95
C GLU A 64 -13.44 5.58 -8.63
N LEU A 65 -12.79 5.28 -7.51
CA LEU A 65 -13.43 5.21 -6.19
C LEU A 65 -13.66 6.57 -5.54
N LEU A 66 -12.69 7.49 -5.67
CA LEU A 66 -12.69 8.76 -4.96
C LEU A 66 -13.99 9.57 -5.08
N PRO A 67 -14.63 9.71 -6.26
CA PRO A 67 -15.89 10.45 -6.39
C PRO A 67 -17.04 9.86 -5.57
N CYS A 68 -16.96 8.57 -5.24
CA CYS A 68 -17.96 7.83 -4.49
C CYS A 68 -17.62 7.72 -2.99
N MET A 69 -16.47 8.24 -2.55
CA MET A 69 -16.05 8.15 -1.17
C MET A 69 -16.61 9.32 -0.36
N VAL A 70 -17.30 8.99 0.72
CA VAL A 70 -17.72 9.97 1.71
C VAL A 70 -16.89 9.74 2.96
N ASP A 71 -16.17 10.77 3.42
CA ASP A 71 -15.52 10.77 4.73
C ASP A 71 -16.55 11.27 5.76
N ASP A 72 -17.15 10.35 6.51
CA ASP A 72 -18.11 10.64 7.58
C ASP A 72 -17.43 10.88 8.94
N GLY A 73 -16.11 11.03 8.96
CA GLY A 73 -15.34 11.28 10.18
C GLY A 73 -14.81 10.02 10.87
N GLY A 74 -14.97 8.84 10.27
CA GLY A 74 -14.38 7.61 10.80
C GLY A 74 -14.17 6.49 9.80
N THR A 75 -15.06 6.32 8.82
CA THR A 75 -14.97 5.23 7.86
C THR A 75 -15.07 5.74 6.43
N LEU A 76 -14.01 5.50 5.66
CA LEU A 76 -14.03 5.68 4.21
C LEU A 76 -14.89 4.57 3.60
N ALA A 77 -16.19 4.82 3.47
CA ALA A 77 -17.14 3.88 2.89
C ALA A 77 -17.45 4.26 1.43
N PRO A 78 -17.32 3.33 0.46
CA PRO A 78 -17.73 3.60 -0.90
C PRO A 78 -19.26 3.65 -0.98
N ALA A 79 -19.81 4.77 -1.44
CA ALA A 79 -21.24 4.93 -1.70
C ALA A 79 -21.69 4.22 -3.00
N CYS A 80 -20.75 3.79 -3.84
CA CYS A 80 -21.00 3.12 -5.10
C CYS A 80 -20.85 1.59 -4.96
N SER A 81 -21.97 0.87 -4.99
CA SER A 81 -22.01 -0.60 -4.88
C SER A 81 -21.30 -1.33 -6.03
N GLY A 82 -21.13 -0.68 -7.18
CA GLY A 82 -20.53 -1.27 -8.39
C GLY A 82 -19.06 -1.67 -8.27
N MET A 83 -18.32 -1.08 -7.32
CA MET A 83 -16.88 -1.33 -7.13
C MET A 83 -16.56 -2.37 -6.04
N LEU A 84 -17.58 -2.87 -5.32
CA LEU A 84 -17.39 -3.93 -4.32
C LEU A 84 -16.73 -5.19 -4.87
N PRO A 85 -17.03 -5.68 -6.09
CA PRO A 85 -16.35 -6.84 -6.65
C PRO A 85 -14.84 -6.63 -6.84
N ASP A 86 -14.42 -5.43 -7.22
CA ASP A 86 -13.02 -5.10 -7.48
C ASP A 86 -12.23 -5.04 -6.17
N LEU A 87 -12.82 -4.43 -5.14
CA LEU A 87 -12.28 -4.43 -3.78
C LEU A 87 -12.19 -5.84 -3.19
N ALA A 88 -13.21 -6.67 -3.42
CA ALA A 88 -13.22 -8.06 -2.97
C ALA A 88 -12.11 -8.88 -3.66
N ARG A 89 -11.93 -8.71 -4.98
CA ARG A 89 -10.84 -9.35 -5.73
C ARG A 89 -9.47 -8.95 -5.20
N GLU A 90 -9.28 -7.67 -4.88
CA GLU A 90 -8.00 -7.21 -4.33
C GLU A 90 -7.75 -7.76 -2.92
N ARG A 91 -8.79 -7.82 -2.06
CA ARG A 91 -8.71 -8.49 -0.77
C ARG A 91 -8.30 -9.96 -0.93
N ASP A 92 -8.96 -10.69 -1.82
CA ASP A 92 -8.68 -12.12 -2.02
C ASP A 92 -7.25 -12.34 -2.53
N ARG A 93 -6.74 -11.46 -3.40
CA ARG A 93 -5.33 -11.45 -3.84
C ARG A 93 -4.35 -11.22 -2.69
N ILE A 94 -4.68 -10.33 -1.75
CA ILE A 94 -3.86 -10.07 -0.56
C ILE A 94 -3.88 -11.30 0.36
N ASP A 95 -5.04 -11.93 0.57
CA ASP A 95 -5.17 -13.12 1.41
C ASP A 95 -4.34 -14.30 0.86
N GLU A 96 -4.32 -14.49 -0.45
CA GLU A 96 -3.47 -15.50 -1.10
C GLU A 96 -1.97 -15.21 -0.89
N ALA A 97 -1.55 -13.95 -1.04
CA ALA A 97 -0.17 -13.55 -0.78
C ALA A 97 0.24 -13.75 0.69
N VAL A 98 -0.66 -13.43 1.63
CA VAL A 98 -0.44 -13.67 3.08
C VAL A 98 -0.28 -15.15 3.35
N ALA A 99 -1.15 -16.00 2.80
CA ALA A 99 -1.05 -17.46 2.96
C ALA A 99 0.30 -17.99 2.45
N GLY A 100 0.74 -17.53 1.27
CA GLY A 100 2.04 -17.88 0.71
C GLY A 100 3.22 -17.44 1.59
N LEU A 101 3.19 -16.21 2.11
CA LEU A 101 4.24 -15.68 2.99
C LEU A 101 4.28 -16.42 4.34
N LEU A 102 3.14 -16.76 4.92
CA LEU A 102 3.07 -17.56 6.15
C LEU A 102 3.61 -18.97 5.94
N ALA A 103 3.32 -19.61 4.81
CA ALA A 103 3.89 -20.92 4.46
C ALA A 103 5.42 -20.84 4.28
N ALA A 104 5.92 -19.81 3.59
CA ALA A 104 7.36 -19.60 3.43
C ALA A 104 8.06 -19.36 4.79
N ARG A 105 7.43 -18.58 5.68
CA ARG A 105 7.92 -18.37 7.05
C ARG A 105 7.98 -19.68 7.83
N ALA A 106 6.94 -20.52 7.77
CA ALA A 106 6.94 -21.82 8.44
C ALA A 106 8.09 -22.72 7.94
N ARG A 107 8.35 -22.71 6.63
CA ARG A 107 9.49 -23.44 6.04
C ARG A 107 10.84 -22.94 6.60
N LEU A 108 10.99 -21.64 6.78
CA LEU A 108 12.19 -21.05 7.39
C LEU A 108 12.30 -21.43 8.87
N ASP A 109 11.20 -21.40 9.62
CA ASP A 109 11.16 -21.82 11.03
C ASP A 109 11.63 -23.29 11.16
N GLU A 110 11.17 -24.20 10.29
CA GLU A 110 11.64 -25.61 10.26
C GLU A 110 13.15 -25.73 10.01
N ILE A 111 13.69 -24.93 9.09
CA ILE A 111 15.13 -24.92 8.78
C ILE A 111 15.91 -24.41 9.99
N ILE A 112 15.44 -23.34 10.62
CA ILE A 112 16.07 -22.74 11.81
C ILE A 112 16.08 -23.75 12.96
N ASP A 113 14.94 -24.37 13.26
CA ASP A 113 14.83 -25.36 14.34
C ASP A 113 15.74 -26.57 14.08
N ALA A 114 15.87 -27.00 12.82
CA ALA A 114 16.79 -28.06 12.43
C ALA A 114 18.28 -27.64 12.46
N THR A 115 18.56 -26.33 12.35
CA THR A 115 19.91 -25.73 12.47
C THR A 115 20.21 -25.22 13.88
N VAL A 116 19.35 -25.51 14.85
CA VAL A 116 19.74 -25.55 16.27
C VAL A 116 20.08 -27.01 16.63
N PRO A 117 21.26 -27.55 16.25
CA PRO A 117 21.85 -28.58 17.05
C PRO A 117 22.30 -27.93 18.37
N GLU A 118 22.03 -28.62 19.46
CA GLU A 118 22.92 -28.94 20.59
C GLU A 118 24.41 -28.51 20.44
N ALA A 119 24.66 -27.23 20.14
CA ALA A 119 25.94 -26.67 19.74
C ALA A 119 26.21 -25.36 20.52
N LEU A 120 26.31 -25.53 21.84
CA LEU A 120 27.45 -24.94 22.55
C LEU A 120 28.76 -25.75 22.29
N ALA A 121 28.72 -26.76 21.42
CA ALA A 121 29.87 -27.46 20.85
C ALA A 121 30.28 -26.83 19.51
N GLU A 122 31.15 -25.84 19.62
CA GLU A 122 32.10 -25.25 18.64
C GLU A 122 31.59 -24.72 17.27
N PRO A 123 31.92 -23.45 16.93
CA PRO A 123 31.55 -22.85 15.66
C PRO A 123 32.48 -23.29 14.53
N GLY A 124 31.93 -24.00 13.54
CA GLY A 124 32.47 -23.98 12.18
C GLY A 124 32.63 -25.32 11.49
N THR A 125 31.53 -25.89 10.97
CA THR A 125 31.56 -26.62 9.70
C THR A 125 30.15 -26.82 9.17
N CYS A 126 29.75 -26.03 8.16
CA CYS A 126 28.65 -26.39 7.28
C CYS A 126 29.14 -27.51 6.36
N HIS A 127 28.88 -28.77 6.69
CA HIS A 127 29.09 -29.86 5.73
C HIS A 127 27.88 -29.92 4.79
N ALA A 128 28.08 -29.51 3.53
CA ALA A 128 27.12 -29.78 2.47
C ALA A 128 27.04 -31.29 2.25
N ALA A 129 25.90 -31.90 2.57
CA ALA A 129 25.63 -33.30 2.25
C ALA A 129 25.59 -33.48 0.72
N PRO A 130 26.23 -34.53 0.16
CA PRO A 130 26.23 -34.75 -1.28
C PRO A 130 24.83 -35.12 -1.75
N VAL A 131 24.27 -34.34 -2.67
CA VAL A 131 23.05 -34.67 -3.39
C VAL A 131 23.38 -35.84 -4.30
N SER A 132 22.96 -37.04 -3.91
CA SER A 132 23.14 -38.27 -4.69
C SER A 132 22.30 -38.20 -5.97
N SER A 133 22.94 -37.87 -7.08
CA SER A 133 22.44 -38.15 -8.43
C SER A 133 22.52 -39.65 -8.70
N ALA A 134 21.40 -40.29 -9.01
CA ALA A 134 21.33 -41.63 -9.57
C ALA A 134 20.45 -41.60 -10.84
N PRO A 135 20.68 -42.54 -11.78
CA PRO A 135 20.69 -42.30 -13.23
C PRO A 135 19.31 -42.24 -13.91
#